data_AF-A0A349INJ6-F1
#
_entry.id   AF-A0A349INJ6-F1
#
_cell.length_a   1.000
_cell.length_b   1.000
_cell.length_c   1.000
_cell.angle_alpha   90.00
_cell.angle_beta   90.00
_cell.angle_gamma   90.00
#
_symmetry.space_group_name_H-M   'P 1'
#
loop_
_entity.id
_entity.type
_entity.pdbx_description
1 polymer ?
#
loop_
_entity_poly.entity_id
_entity_poly.type
_entity_poly.pdbx_seq_one_letter_code
_entity_poly.pdbx_strand_id
1 'polypeptide(L)'
;RLTVDVSPETPGKLGISAIEELRDLGVEAIRLDFGFEEEDIVNLSRIFHIVWNASTVPADNMRKWISMGADTTHFTACHNYYPKCYTGLSLEKVRKINEKLKLQGYRTEAFIPGNKVLRGPLKEGLPTVEAHRNQKDLLLAMLELADASTDVVYIGDADVTAPVWKWMKDVKSGFVPLHAELYSHPELYSVLQHDRPDSSEYVIRSQESRQLAGSDQIPAENVVERNAGDICMSNEDFLRYRGEVEVCRRALPRDPRV
;
A
#
# COMPACT_ATOMS: atom_id res chain seq x y z
N ARG A 1 -1.37 -2.67 -16.25
CA ARG A 1 -0.15 -2.72 -17.08
C ARG A 1 0.56 -4.03 -16.78
N LEU A 2 1.05 -4.72 -17.80
CA LEU A 2 1.96 -5.86 -17.63
C LEU A 2 3.39 -5.33 -17.64
N THR A 3 4.15 -5.64 -16.59
CA THR A 3 5.59 -5.39 -16.54
C THR A 3 6.28 -6.76 -16.53
N VAL A 4 7.20 -6.98 -17.45
CA VAL A 4 7.95 -8.24 -17.54
C VAL A 4 9.35 -8.02 -16.98
N ASP A 5 9.75 -8.86 -16.04
CA ASP A 5 11.12 -8.87 -15.54
C ASP A 5 12.03 -9.57 -16.57
N VAL A 6 13.05 -8.87 -17.04
CA VAL A 6 13.93 -9.31 -18.12
C VAL A 6 15.39 -9.25 -17.72
N SER A 7 16.16 -10.19 -18.26
CA SER A 7 17.61 -10.18 -18.23
C SER A 7 18.15 -10.34 -19.66
N PRO A 8 19.47 -10.16 -19.89
CA PRO A 8 20.09 -10.44 -21.18
C PRO A 8 19.87 -11.88 -21.68
N GLU A 9 19.51 -12.82 -20.80
CA GLU A 9 19.20 -14.21 -21.16
C GLU A 9 17.75 -14.40 -21.66
N THR A 10 16.86 -13.42 -21.45
CA THR A 10 15.44 -13.53 -21.80
C THR A 10 15.21 -13.94 -23.26
N PRO A 11 15.91 -13.37 -24.27
CA PRO A 11 15.71 -13.77 -25.66
C PRO A 11 15.91 -15.27 -25.89
N GLY A 12 16.99 -15.84 -25.34
CA GLY A 12 17.29 -17.27 -25.46
C GLY A 12 16.25 -18.16 -24.78
N LYS A 13 15.62 -17.72 -23.68
CA LYS A 13 14.58 -18.48 -22.98
C LYS A 13 13.24 -18.47 -23.72
N LEU A 14 12.95 -17.40 -24.46
CA LEU A 14 11.69 -17.24 -25.20
C LEU A 14 11.80 -17.62 -26.68
N GLY A 15 13.02 -17.86 -27.18
CA GLY A 15 13.25 -18.15 -28.60
C GLY A 15 13.09 -16.94 -29.52
N ILE A 16 13.25 -15.74 -28.98
CA ILE A 16 13.26 -14.46 -29.72
C ILE A 16 14.72 -14.01 -29.93
N SER A 17 15.00 -13.16 -30.92
CA SER A 17 16.37 -12.74 -31.21
C SER A 17 16.84 -11.54 -30.38
N ALA A 18 15.91 -10.67 -29.97
CA ALA A 18 16.19 -9.48 -29.18
C ALA A 18 15.04 -9.14 -28.20
N ILE A 19 15.31 -8.30 -27.20
CA ILE A 19 14.30 -7.90 -26.18
C ILE A 19 13.21 -7.05 -26.82
N GLU A 20 13.55 -6.30 -27.85
CA GLU A 20 12.66 -5.44 -28.65
C GLU A 20 11.46 -6.22 -29.22
N GLU A 21 11.64 -7.50 -29.56
CA GLU A 21 10.57 -8.38 -30.04
C GLU A 21 9.48 -8.65 -28.98
N LEU A 22 9.74 -8.38 -27.70
CA LEU A 22 8.68 -8.40 -26.68
C LEU A 22 7.56 -7.40 -26.99
N ARG A 23 7.86 -6.34 -27.75
CA ARG A 23 6.84 -5.37 -28.20
C ARG A 23 5.81 -6.03 -29.12
N ASP A 24 6.23 -6.95 -29.97
CA ASP A 24 5.34 -7.69 -30.87
C ASP A 24 4.43 -8.67 -30.11
N LEU A 25 4.84 -9.07 -28.90
CA LEU A 25 4.03 -9.85 -27.96
C LEU A 25 3.11 -8.97 -27.09
N GLY A 26 3.07 -7.66 -27.31
CA GLY A 26 2.25 -6.71 -26.56
C GLY A 26 2.83 -6.27 -25.21
N VAL A 27 4.11 -6.51 -24.95
CA VAL A 27 4.78 -6.02 -23.73
C VAL A 27 5.05 -4.52 -23.87
N GLU A 28 4.57 -3.76 -22.89
CA GLU A 28 4.73 -2.29 -22.87
C GLU A 28 5.73 -1.81 -21.84
N ALA A 29 5.96 -2.58 -20.79
CA ALA A 29 6.89 -2.25 -19.72
C ALA A 29 7.81 -3.42 -19.41
N ILE A 30 9.08 -3.12 -19.23
CA ILE A 30 10.09 -4.10 -18.84
C ILE A 30 10.79 -3.64 -17.57
N ARG A 31 11.05 -4.60 -16.68
CA ARG A 31 11.87 -4.41 -15.50
C ARG A 31 13.25 -5.00 -15.76
N LEU A 32 14.27 -4.16 -15.72
CA LEU A 32 15.64 -4.57 -16.01
C LEU A 32 16.27 -5.12 -14.73
N ASP A 33 16.60 -6.42 -14.72
CA ASP A 33 17.13 -7.08 -13.52
C ASP A 33 18.63 -6.80 -13.31
N PHE A 34 19.48 -7.51 -14.04
CA PHE A 34 20.94 -7.40 -14.00
C PHE A 34 21.54 -7.57 -15.40
N GLY A 35 22.81 -7.16 -15.55
CA GLY A 35 23.62 -7.47 -16.72
C GLY A 35 23.35 -6.61 -17.96
N PHE A 36 22.59 -5.53 -17.84
CA PHE A 36 22.41 -4.55 -18.92
C PHE A 36 23.49 -3.47 -18.86
N GLU A 37 24.09 -3.19 -20.01
CA GLU A 37 24.95 -2.01 -20.17
C GLU A 37 24.09 -0.75 -20.26
N GLU A 38 24.66 0.40 -19.90
CA GLU A 38 23.90 1.66 -19.89
C GLU A 38 23.36 2.05 -21.26
N GLU A 39 24.08 1.71 -22.33
CA GLU A 39 23.66 1.94 -23.72
C GLU A 39 22.40 1.12 -24.07
N ASP A 40 22.32 -0.12 -23.58
CA ASP A 40 21.13 -0.96 -23.76
C ASP A 40 19.93 -0.37 -23.04
N ILE A 41 20.12 0.09 -21.79
CA ILE A 41 19.07 0.74 -21.00
C ILE A 41 18.51 1.96 -21.73
N VAL A 42 19.41 2.81 -22.27
CA VAL A 42 19.05 4.00 -23.04
C VAL A 42 18.30 3.62 -24.33
N ASN A 43 18.75 2.61 -25.06
CA ASN A 43 18.07 2.20 -26.30
C ASN A 43 16.69 1.59 -26.01
N LEU A 44 16.60 0.71 -25.03
CA LEU A 44 15.34 0.08 -24.61
C LEU A 44 14.34 1.11 -24.06
N SER A 45 14.80 2.20 -23.43
CA SER A 45 13.92 3.27 -22.95
C SER A 45 13.08 3.95 -24.03
N ARG A 46 13.53 3.89 -25.29
CA ARG A 46 12.81 4.49 -26.42
C ARG A 46 11.68 3.60 -26.95
N ILE A 47 11.62 2.35 -26.48
CA ILE A 47 10.71 1.31 -26.98
C ILE A 47 9.75 0.89 -25.87
N PHE A 48 10.25 0.80 -24.63
CA PHE A 48 9.51 0.30 -23.49
C PHE A 48 9.45 1.33 -22.36
N HIS A 49 8.40 1.22 -21.55
CA HIS A 49 8.41 1.80 -20.22
C HIS A 49 9.41 1.05 -19.35
N ILE A 50 10.43 1.74 -18.85
CA ILE A 50 11.49 1.14 -18.05
C ILE A 50 11.11 1.17 -16.57
N VAL A 51 11.14 -0.01 -15.97
CA VAL A 51 11.06 -0.20 -14.53
C VAL A 51 12.45 -0.55 -14.02
N TRP A 52 13.04 0.30 -13.17
CA TRP A 52 14.35 0.01 -12.57
C TRP A 52 14.21 -0.29 -11.09
N ASN A 53 15.27 -0.85 -10.53
CA ASN A 53 15.35 -1.15 -9.12
C ASN A 53 15.57 0.12 -8.28
N ALA A 54 14.52 0.54 -7.57
CA ALA A 54 14.52 1.73 -6.72
C ALA A 54 15.62 1.71 -5.63
N SER A 55 16.05 0.51 -5.20
CA SER A 55 16.92 0.33 -4.03
C SER A 55 18.40 0.22 -4.37
N THR A 56 18.75 -0.04 -5.63
CA THR A 56 20.13 -0.34 -6.05
C THR A 56 20.68 0.62 -7.10
N VAL A 57 19.82 1.29 -7.87
CA VAL A 57 20.26 2.26 -8.88
C VAL A 57 20.39 3.65 -8.25
N PRO A 58 21.60 4.22 -8.14
CA PRO A 58 21.79 5.57 -7.63
C PRO A 58 21.12 6.60 -8.54
N ALA A 59 20.59 7.67 -7.96
CA ALA A 59 20.00 8.78 -8.70
C ALA A 59 20.97 9.41 -9.74
N ASP A 60 22.28 9.27 -9.55
CA ASP A 60 23.27 9.81 -10.48
C ASP A 60 23.34 9.04 -11.80
N ASN A 61 23.01 7.74 -11.80
CA ASN A 61 22.89 6.94 -13.04
C ASN A 61 21.77 7.50 -13.92
N MET A 62 20.71 8.02 -13.31
CA MET A 62 19.59 8.59 -14.04
C MET A 62 19.97 9.85 -14.82
N ARG A 63 20.75 10.75 -14.20
CA ARG A 63 21.28 11.93 -14.89
C ARG A 63 22.19 11.53 -16.05
N LYS A 64 22.98 10.48 -15.84
CA LYS A 64 23.85 9.92 -16.88
C LYS A 64 23.03 9.38 -18.06
N TRP A 65 22.02 8.57 -17.82
CA TRP A 65 21.14 8.06 -18.89
C TRP A 65 20.41 9.17 -19.63
N ILE A 66 19.92 10.19 -18.93
CA ILE A 66 19.35 11.39 -19.56
C ILE A 66 20.38 12.06 -20.47
N SER A 67 21.62 12.24 -20.02
CA SER A 67 22.69 12.83 -20.85
C SER A 67 23.07 11.96 -22.07
N MET A 68 22.82 10.64 -22.00
CA MET A 68 22.98 9.71 -23.11
C MET A 68 21.75 9.67 -24.04
N GLY A 69 20.69 10.43 -23.72
CA GLY A 69 19.47 10.51 -24.53
C GLY A 69 18.45 9.41 -24.23
N ALA A 70 18.35 8.95 -22.98
CA ALA A 70 17.25 8.12 -22.52
C ALA A 70 15.93 8.89 -22.50
N ASP A 71 14.84 8.22 -22.85
CA ASP A 71 13.49 8.78 -22.68
C ASP A 71 12.98 8.47 -21.27
N THR A 72 13.09 9.45 -20.38
CA THR A 72 12.66 9.31 -18.99
C THR A 72 11.19 9.65 -18.75
N THR A 73 10.42 9.97 -19.80
CA THR A 73 8.97 10.17 -19.64
C THR A 73 8.24 8.87 -19.27
N HIS A 74 8.89 7.73 -19.49
CA HIS A 74 8.34 6.39 -19.26
C HIS A 74 9.12 5.58 -18.22
N PHE A 75 9.47 6.23 -17.11
CA PHE A 75 10.34 5.68 -16.07
C PHE A 75 9.57 5.43 -14.76
N THR A 76 9.71 4.25 -14.17
CA THR A 76 9.16 3.94 -12.84
C THR A 76 10.17 3.21 -11.94
N ALA A 77 10.26 3.64 -10.69
CA ALA A 77 11.12 3.01 -9.71
C ALA A 77 10.34 1.92 -8.97
N CYS A 78 10.81 0.67 -9.05
CA CYS A 78 10.18 -0.46 -8.38
C CYS A 78 11.18 -1.08 -7.39
N HIS A 79 10.81 -1.15 -6.12
CA HIS A 79 11.60 -1.85 -5.11
C HIS A 79 11.70 -3.35 -5.42
N ASN A 80 12.72 -4.01 -4.88
CA ASN A 80 12.74 -5.46 -4.86
C ASN A 80 11.71 -6.02 -3.85
N TYR A 81 11.28 -7.25 -4.09
CA TYR A 81 10.84 -8.15 -3.04
C TYR A 81 12.00 -9.02 -2.55
N TYR A 82 11.89 -9.55 -1.34
CA TYR A 82 12.97 -10.27 -0.68
C TYR A 82 12.52 -11.68 -0.26
N PRO A 83 12.85 -12.73 -1.03
CA PRO A 83 12.44 -14.10 -0.72
C PRO A 83 13.06 -14.66 0.57
N LYS A 84 14.28 -14.23 0.91
CA LYS A 84 15.03 -14.71 2.08
C LYS A 84 14.62 -13.92 3.33
N CYS A 85 14.24 -14.61 4.41
CA CYS A 85 13.97 -13.97 5.69
C CYS A 85 15.08 -13.03 6.16
N TYR A 86 14.69 -11.94 6.81
CA TYR A 86 15.55 -10.90 7.38
C TYR A 86 16.38 -10.11 6.37
N THR A 87 15.99 -10.11 5.09
CA THR A 87 16.70 -9.36 4.04
C THR A 87 15.90 -8.23 3.42
N GLY A 88 14.61 -8.11 3.76
CA GLY A 88 13.77 -6.97 3.40
C GLY A 88 14.26 -5.66 4.00
N LEU A 89 13.80 -4.56 3.42
CA LEU A 89 14.12 -3.22 3.91
C LEU A 89 13.31 -2.90 5.17
N SER A 90 13.75 -1.91 5.94
CA SER A 90 12.88 -1.27 6.93
C SER A 90 11.91 -0.30 6.22
N LEU A 91 10.73 -0.10 6.80
CA LEU A 91 9.74 0.86 6.28
C LEU A 91 10.33 2.28 6.15
N GLU A 92 11.11 2.69 7.15
CA GLU A 92 11.81 3.98 7.17
C GLU A 92 12.81 4.13 6.00
N LYS A 93 13.51 3.05 5.63
CA LYS A 93 14.42 3.08 4.48
C LYS A 93 13.65 3.18 3.16
N VAL A 94 12.51 2.49 3.04
CA VAL A 94 11.61 2.61 1.88
C VAL A 94 11.11 4.05 1.76
N ARG A 95 10.61 4.65 2.85
CA ARG A 95 10.15 6.05 2.89
C ARG A 95 11.21 7.02 2.38
N LYS A 96 12.43 6.95 2.92
CA LYS A 96 13.55 7.83 2.50
C LYS A 96 13.89 7.70 1.02
N ILE A 97 13.89 6.48 0.48
CA ILE A 97 14.14 6.23 -0.95
C ILE A 97 13.00 6.84 -1.78
N ASN A 98 11.75 6.57 -1.39
CA ASN A 98 10.58 7.06 -2.09
C ASN A 98 10.52 8.59 -2.11
N GLU A 99 10.69 9.27 -0.97
CA GLU A 99 10.70 10.73 -0.89
C GLU A 99 11.74 11.34 -1.83
N LYS A 100 12.95 10.77 -1.89
CA LYS A 100 13.99 11.23 -2.82
C LYS A 100 13.59 11.06 -4.29
N LEU A 101 13.00 9.92 -4.65
CA LEU A 101 12.54 9.64 -6.01
C LEU A 101 11.35 10.53 -6.40
N LYS A 102 10.44 10.79 -5.45
CA LYS A 102 9.29 11.69 -5.60
C LYS A 102 9.72 13.13 -5.88
N LEU A 103 10.74 13.63 -5.18
CA LEU A 103 11.31 14.96 -5.46
C LEU A 103 11.89 15.07 -6.88
N GLN A 104 12.20 13.93 -7.51
CA GLN A 104 12.68 13.86 -8.89
C GLN A 104 11.57 13.59 -9.91
N GLY A 105 10.30 13.51 -9.46
CA GLY A 105 9.14 13.29 -10.31
C GLY A 105 8.85 11.82 -10.63
N TYR A 106 9.53 10.86 -9.99
CA TYR A 106 9.33 9.44 -10.29
C TYR A 106 8.20 8.81 -9.50
N ARG A 107 7.50 7.90 -10.18
CA ARG A 107 6.55 6.99 -9.57
C ARG A 107 7.28 5.85 -8.85
N THR A 108 6.79 5.43 -7.70
CA THR A 108 7.38 4.39 -6.83
C THR A 108 6.46 3.18 -6.69
N GLU A 109 7.02 1.98 -6.77
CA GLU A 109 6.30 0.72 -6.65
C GLU A 109 6.99 -0.19 -5.62
N ALA A 110 6.22 -0.93 -4.83
CA ALA A 110 6.75 -1.88 -3.84
C ALA A 110 5.81 -3.08 -3.66
N PHE A 111 6.26 -4.08 -2.89
CA PHE A 111 5.57 -5.36 -2.72
C PHE A 111 5.17 -5.61 -1.27
N ILE A 112 3.95 -6.10 -1.08
CA ILE A 112 3.54 -6.84 0.12
C ILE A 112 3.52 -8.34 -0.21
N PRO A 113 3.67 -9.25 0.79
CA PRO A 113 3.62 -10.67 0.50
C PRO A 113 2.19 -11.10 0.19
N GLY A 114 2.03 -12.24 -0.49
CA GLY A 114 0.73 -12.91 -0.53
C GLY A 114 0.54 -13.84 0.66
N ASN A 115 -0.65 -14.42 0.79
CA ASN A 115 -1.00 -15.29 1.92
C ASN A 115 -1.74 -16.57 1.52
N LYS A 116 -1.74 -16.95 0.23
CA LYS A 116 -2.37 -18.19 -0.26
C LYS A 116 -1.41 -19.09 -1.03
N VAL A 117 -0.89 -18.62 -2.16
CA VAL A 117 0.08 -19.39 -2.97
C VAL A 117 1.41 -18.66 -2.94
N LEU A 118 2.29 -19.10 -2.03
CA LEU A 118 3.61 -18.50 -1.86
C LEU A 118 4.59 -18.99 -2.93
N ARG A 119 5.42 -18.08 -3.45
CA ARG A 119 6.38 -18.39 -4.50
C ARG A 119 7.51 -19.27 -3.96
N GLY A 120 7.85 -20.32 -4.71
CA GLY A 120 9.02 -21.14 -4.43
C GLY A 120 10.35 -20.44 -4.76
N PRO A 121 11.49 -21.04 -4.37
CA PRO A 121 11.58 -22.31 -3.65
C PRO A 121 11.32 -22.18 -2.14
N LEU A 122 11.54 -21.01 -1.55
CA LEU A 122 11.51 -20.81 -0.11
C LEU A 122 10.08 -20.79 0.47
N LYS A 123 9.12 -20.22 -0.26
CA LYS A 123 7.74 -20.02 0.24
C LYS A 123 7.67 -19.25 1.56
N GLU A 124 8.56 -18.27 1.73
CA GLU A 124 8.66 -17.40 2.92
C GLU A 124 8.05 -16.00 2.69
N GLY A 125 7.22 -15.86 1.66
CA GLY A 125 6.61 -14.61 1.24
C GLY A 125 7.57 -13.67 0.50
N LEU A 126 7.02 -12.78 -0.30
CA LEU A 126 7.78 -11.82 -1.13
C LEU A 126 7.48 -10.34 -0.77
N PRO A 127 7.81 -9.87 0.45
CA PRO A 127 7.65 -8.47 0.81
C PRO A 127 8.84 -7.61 0.36
N THR A 128 8.61 -6.31 0.20
CA THR A 128 9.69 -5.29 0.17
C THR A 128 10.17 -4.94 1.57
N VAL A 129 9.24 -4.75 2.52
CA VAL A 129 9.53 -4.40 3.92
C VAL A 129 9.54 -5.65 4.78
N GLU A 130 10.63 -5.88 5.52
CA GLU A 130 10.79 -7.14 6.27
C GLU A 130 9.70 -7.34 7.34
N ALA A 131 9.27 -6.26 8.00
CA ALA A 131 8.20 -6.31 9.00
C ALA A 131 6.85 -6.78 8.41
N HIS A 132 6.65 -6.67 7.09
CA HIS A 132 5.43 -7.12 6.42
C HIS A 132 5.38 -8.63 6.20
N ARG A 133 6.52 -9.35 6.29
CA ARG A 133 6.60 -10.79 6.00
C ARG A 133 5.62 -11.62 6.83
N ASN A 134 5.52 -11.30 8.11
CA ASN A 134 4.68 -12.00 9.08
C ASN A 134 3.46 -11.18 9.49
N GLN A 135 3.18 -10.09 8.77
CA GLN A 135 2.02 -9.26 9.05
C GLN A 135 0.76 -10.03 8.67
N LYS A 136 -0.14 -10.22 9.65
CA LYS A 136 -1.40 -10.93 9.44
C LYS A 136 -2.39 -10.08 8.66
N ASP A 137 -2.33 -8.76 8.86
CA ASP A 137 -3.17 -7.80 8.15
C ASP A 137 -2.44 -7.18 6.95
N LEU A 138 -2.66 -7.76 5.78
CA LEU A 138 -2.07 -7.26 4.54
C LEU A 138 -2.62 -5.88 4.11
N LEU A 139 -3.80 -5.48 4.58
CA LEU A 139 -4.31 -4.13 4.35
C LEU A 139 -3.43 -3.12 5.08
N LEU A 140 -3.08 -3.40 6.34
CA LEU A 140 -2.15 -2.56 7.10
C LEU A 140 -0.78 -2.44 6.40
N ALA A 141 -0.21 -3.56 5.93
CA ALA A 141 1.06 -3.53 5.19
C ALA A 141 0.99 -2.64 3.93
N MET A 142 -0.12 -2.71 3.19
CA MET A 142 -0.35 -1.85 2.03
C MET A 142 -0.47 -0.38 2.42
N LEU A 143 -1.24 -0.07 3.48
CA LEU A 143 -1.42 1.30 3.97
C LEU A 143 -0.12 1.90 4.49
N GLU A 144 0.73 1.12 5.16
CA GLU A 144 2.07 1.54 5.58
C GLU A 144 2.96 1.88 4.39
N LEU A 145 2.93 1.11 3.30
CA LEU A 145 3.65 1.45 2.07
C LEU A 145 3.13 2.72 1.41
N ALA A 146 1.80 2.89 1.37
CA ALA A 146 1.16 4.09 0.83
C ALA A 146 1.58 5.33 1.65
N ASP A 147 1.55 5.23 2.98
CA ASP A 147 2.04 6.28 3.88
C ASP A 147 3.55 6.55 3.68
N ALA A 148 4.34 5.51 3.39
CA ALA A 148 5.73 5.61 2.98
C ALA A 148 5.95 6.10 1.53
N SER A 149 4.98 6.82 0.95
CA SER A 149 5.04 7.42 -0.39
C SER A 149 5.22 6.42 -1.55
N THR A 150 4.66 5.21 -1.42
CA THR A 150 4.59 4.23 -2.52
C THR A 150 3.33 4.45 -3.35
N ASP A 151 3.45 4.62 -4.67
CA ASP A 151 2.30 4.83 -5.57
C ASP A 151 1.56 3.56 -5.98
N VAL A 152 2.28 2.44 -6.09
CA VAL A 152 1.72 1.14 -6.46
C VAL A 152 2.21 0.09 -5.51
N VAL A 153 1.27 -0.62 -4.90
CA VAL A 153 1.56 -1.79 -4.09
C VAL A 153 1.16 -3.03 -4.87
N TYR A 154 2.12 -3.91 -5.12
CA TYR A 154 1.90 -5.23 -5.72
C TYR A 154 1.82 -6.31 -4.65
N ILE A 155 1.12 -7.40 -4.95
CA ILE A 155 1.33 -8.67 -4.25
C ILE A 155 2.54 -9.34 -4.88
N GLY A 156 3.55 -9.68 -4.07
CA GLY A 156 4.77 -10.35 -4.55
C GLY A 156 4.57 -11.83 -4.86
N ASP A 157 3.76 -12.52 -4.07
CA ASP A 157 3.45 -13.94 -4.26
C ASP A 157 2.34 -14.19 -5.29
N ALA A 158 2.15 -15.45 -5.69
CA ALA A 158 1.29 -15.80 -6.82
C ALA A 158 -0.21 -15.62 -6.54
N ASP A 159 -0.66 -15.73 -5.29
CA ASP A 159 -2.07 -15.57 -4.93
C ASP A 159 -2.28 -15.15 -3.47
N VAL A 160 -3.46 -14.61 -3.20
CA VAL A 160 -3.96 -14.20 -1.90
C VAL A 160 -5.30 -14.85 -1.57
N THR A 161 -5.68 -14.85 -0.30
CA THR A 161 -6.96 -15.41 0.14
C THR A 161 -8.14 -14.56 -0.30
N ALA A 162 -9.36 -15.14 -0.32
CA ALA A 162 -10.58 -14.42 -0.70
C ALA A 162 -10.85 -13.16 0.15
N PRO A 163 -10.61 -13.14 1.49
CA PRO A 163 -10.70 -11.92 2.27
C PRO A 163 -9.77 -10.80 1.79
N VAL A 164 -8.58 -11.15 1.29
CA VAL A 164 -7.63 -10.17 0.74
C VAL A 164 -8.15 -9.59 -0.57
N TRP A 165 -8.60 -10.45 -1.48
CA TRP A 165 -9.25 -10.01 -2.72
C TRP A 165 -10.44 -9.09 -2.46
N LYS A 166 -11.22 -9.36 -1.39
CA LYS A 166 -12.35 -8.52 -0.99
C LYS A 166 -11.88 -7.12 -0.58
N TRP A 167 -10.96 -6.99 0.39
CA TRP A 167 -10.55 -5.66 0.82
C TRP A 167 -9.82 -4.88 -0.28
N MET A 168 -9.06 -5.57 -1.16
CA MET A 168 -8.42 -4.91 -2.30
C MET A 168 -9.45 -4.28 -3.25
N LYS A 169 -10.60 -4.95 -3.45
CA LYS A 169 -11.72 -4.40 -4.23
C LYS A 169 -12.33 -3.18 -3.53
N ASP A 170 -12.50 -3.25 -2.22
CA ASP A 170 -13.05 -2.15 -1.41
C ASP A 170 -12.15 -0.91 -1.49
N VAL A 171 -10.83 -1.09 -1.28
CA VAL A 171 -9.83 -0.01 -1.40
C VAL A 171 -9.80 0.59 -2.80
N LYS A 172 -9.82 -0.25 -3.84
CA LYS A 172 -9.90 0.23 -5.23
C LYS A 172 -11.16 1.07 -5.48
N SER A 173 -12.23 0.81 -4.73
CA SER A 173 -13.49 1.55 -4.83
C SER A 173 -13.53 2.79 -3.92
N GLY A 174 -12.43 3.10 -3.23
CA GLY A 174 -12.30 4.26 -2.35
C GLY A 174 -12.64 3.99 -0.88
N PHE A 175 -12.72 2.72 -0.45
CA PHE A 175 -13.13 2.35 0.91
C PHE A 175 -12.02 1.61 1.67
N VAL A 176 -11.83 1.95 2.94
CA VAL A 176 -10.96 1.19 3.84
C VAL A 176 -11.84 0.33 4.73
N PRO A 177 -11.86 -1.00 4.56
CA PRO A 177 -12.66 -1.86 5.41
C PRO A 177 -11.99 -1.98 6.79
N LEU A 178 -12.77 -1.74 7.84
CA LEU A 178 -12.37 -1.94 9.22
C LEU A 178 -13.12 -3.13 9.80
N HIS A 179 -12.40 -4.05 10.42
CA HIS A 179 -13.04 -5.07 11.25
C HIS A 179 -13.47 -4.43 12.57
N ALA A 180 -14.73 -4.55 12.91
CA ALA A 180 -15.31 -3.96 14.11
C ALA A 180 -16.19 -4.98 14.84
N GLU A 181 -16.07 -5.01 16.16
CA GLU A 181 -16.96 -5.72 17.06
C GLU A 181 -17.77 -4.68 17.84
N LEU A 182 -19.06 -4.59 17.54
CA LEU A 182 -19.95 -3.60 18.15
C LEU A 182 -20.74 -4.25 19.28
N TYR A 183 -20.65 -3.66 20.47
CA TYR A 183 -21.45 -4.06 21.63
C TYR A 183 -22.93 -3.64 21.47
N SER A 184 -23.14 -2.44 20.94
CA SER A 184 -24.45 -1.85 20.65
C SER A 184 -24.39 -1.16 19.27
N HIS A 185 -25.54 -0.72 18.76
CA HIS A 185 -25.64 -0.01 17.47
C HIS A 185 -25.19 -0.81 16.22
N PRO A 186 -25.71 -2.04 15.98
CA PRO A 186 -25.34 -2.85 14.82
C PRO A 186 -25.69 -2.19 13.47
N GLU A 187 -26.56 -1.19 13.44
CA GLU A 187 -26.84 -0.37 12.26
C GLU A 187 -25.58 0.29 11.68
N LEU A 188 -24.56 0.56 12.50
CA LEU A 188 -23.29 1.14 12.04
C LEU A 188 -22.55 0.24 11.04
N TYR A 189 -22.76 -1.08 11.06
CA TYR A 189 -22.21 -2.01 10.07
C TYR A 189 -22.71 -1.77 8.65
N SER A 190 -23.91 -1.20 8.51
CA SER A 190 -24.58 -1.03 7.23
C SER A 190 -24.43 0.38 6.66
N VAL A 191 -23.65 1.25 7.34
CA VAL A 191 -23.48 2.64 6.97
C VAL A 191 -22.02 2.93 6.67
N LEU A 192 -21.78 3.51 5.50
CA LEU A 192 -20.48 4.06 5.16
C LEU A 192 -20.17 5.26 6.06
N GLN A 193 -19.03 5.21 6.75
CA GLN A 193 -18.57 6.26 7.65
C GLN A 193 -17.47 7.08 6.98
N HIS A 194 -17.52 8.39 7.10
CA HIS A 194 -16.44 9.29 6.69
C HIS A 194 -15.78 9.92 7.92
N ASP A 195 -14.44 9.91 7.94
CA ASP A 195 -13.69 10.72 8.90
C ASP A 195 -13.95 12.20 8.60
N ARG A 196 -14.20 12.97 9.65
CA ARG A 196 -14.32 14.41 9.52
C ARG A 196 -12.97 15.03 9.13
N PRO A 197 -12.96 16.06 8.26
CA PRO A 197 -11.72 16.79 7.92
C PRO A 197 -11.03 17.45 9.12
N ASP A 198 -11.78 17.72 10.20
CA ASP A 198 -11.32 18.37 11.43
C ASP A 198 -11.17 17.39 12.61
N SER A 199 -11.00 16.09 12.34
CA SER A 199 -10.67 15.10 13.36
C SER A 199 -9.31 15.35 13.99
N SER A 200 -9.22 15.14 15.30
CA SER A 200 -7.98 15.37 16.04
C SER A 200 -7.04 14.18 15.96
N GLU A 201 -5.82 14.36 16.45
CA GLU A 201 -4.85 13.27 16.61
C GLU A 201 -5.26 12.20 17.65
N TYR A 202 -6.35 12.44 18.39
CA TYR A 202 -6.87 11.57 19.45
C TYR A 202 -8.00 10.67 18.97
N VAL A 203 -8.83 11.13 18.03
CA VAL A 203 -10.03 10.41 17.58
C VAL A 203 -10.30 10.64 16.09
N ILE A 204 -10.75 9.59 15.40
CA ILE A 204 -11.47 9.65 14.12
C ILE A 204 -12.93 9.92 14.45
N ARG A 205 -13.58 10.85 13.79
CA ARG A 205 -14.97 11.24 14.10
C ARG A 205 -15.84 10.97 12.89
N SER A 206 -16.89 10.17 13.06
CA SER A 206 -17.83 9.88 11.99
C SER A 206 -18.69 11.11 11.66
N GLN A 207 -18.71 11.50 10.39
CA GLN A 207 -19.55 12.59 9.88
C GLN A 207 -21.05 12.23 9.94
N GLU A 208 -21.40 10.97 9.72
CA GLU A 208 -22.78 10.47 9.62
C GLU A 208 -23.43 10.24 10.99
N SER A 209 -22.62 9.96 12.01
CA SER A 209 -23.05 9.48 13.34
C SER A 209 -24.25 10.22 13.95
N ARG A 210 -24.27 11.55 13.87
CA ARG A 210 -25.36 12.38 14.44
C ARG A 210 -26.72 12.14 13.79
N GLN A 211 -26.75 11.78 12.51
CA GLN A 211 -27.99 11.47 11.79
C GLN A 211 -28.44 10.03 12.09
N LEU A 212 -27.49 9.14 12.37
CA LEU A 212 -27.73 7.72 12.65
C LEU A 212 -28.25 7.49 14.07
N ALA A 213 -27.89 8.36 15.00
CA ALA A 213 -28.22 8.23 16.41
C ALA A 213 -29.73 8.15 16.70
N GLY A 214 -30.59 8.64 15.77
CA GLY A 214 -32.01 8.27 15.59
C GLY A 214 -32.97 8.36 16.79
N SER A 215 -32.47 8.70 17.97
CA SER A 215 -33.14 8.58 19.27
C SER A 215 -32.88 9.85 20.07
N ASP A 216 -33.90 10.28 20.80
CA ASP A 216 -33.78 11.42 21.70
C ASP A 216 -32.91 11.10 22.94
N GLN A 217 -32.66 9.81 23.21
CA GLN A 217 -31.96 9.32 24.40
C GLN A 217 -30.88 8.29 24.03
N ILE A 218 -29.64 8.60 24.39
CA ILE A 218 -28.49 7.71 24.32
C ILE A 218 -27.95 7.64 25.75
N PRO A 219 -28.34 6.62 26.54
CA PRO A 219 -27.93 6.53 27.93
C PRO A 219 -26.42 6.23 28.03
N ALA A 220 -25.85 6.49 29.20
CA ALA A 220 -24.49 6.08 29.50
C ALA A 220 -24.38 4.55 29.54
N GLU A 221 -23.59 3.98 28.64
CA GLU A 221 -23.33 2.53 28.56
C GLU A 221 -21.83 2.28 28.46
N ASN A 222 -21.35 1.20 29.08
CA ASN A 222 -19.96 0.76 29.01
C ASN A 222 -18.90 1.88 29.21
N VAL A 223 -19.14 2.75 30.19
CA VAL A 223 -18.30 3.92 30.49
C VAL A 223 -16.97 3.50 31.13
N VAL A 224 -15.99 3.17 30.31
CA VAL A 224 -14.68 2.66 30.70
C VAL A 224 -13.53 3.49 30.12
N GLU A 225 -12.29 3.13 30.45
CA GLU A 225 -11.12 3.66 29.75
C GLU A 225 -11.14 3.21 28.28
N ARG A 226 -10.71 4.08 27.37
CA ARG A 226 -10.81 3.84 25.93
C ARG A 226 -9.43 3.62 25.35
N ASN A 227 -9.20 2.48 24.73
CA ASN A 227 -7.95 2.10 24.08
C ASN A 227 -7.92 2.55 22.62
N ALA A 228 -6.74 2.50 22.00
CA ALA A 228 -6.63 2.71 20.56
C ALA A 228 -7.43 1.64 19.81
N GLY A 229 -8.27 2.06 18.87
CA GLY A 229 -9.19 1.19 18.11
C GLY A 229 -10.59 1.11 18.70
N ASP A 230 -10.81 1.55 19.95
CA ASP A 230 -12.15 1.50 20.55
C ASP A 230 -13.11 2.43 19.82
N ILE A 231 -14.28 1.88 19.47
CA ILE A 231 -15.39 2.61 18.84
C ILE A 231 -16.30 3.09 19.96
N CYS A 232 -16.42 4.40 20.09
CA CYS A 232 -17.11 5.07 21.20
C CYS A 232 -18.28 5.89 20.67
N MET A 233 -19.31 6.10 21.50
CA MET A 233 -20.43 6.96 21.16
C MET A 233 -20.72 7.93 22.30
N SER A 234 -20.80 9.22 22.00
CA SER A 234 -21.18 10.22 22.99
C SER A 234 -22.62 10.04 23.45
N ASN A 235 -22.85 9.95 24.76
CA ASN A 235 -24.17 9.81 25.36
C ASN A 235 -24.90 11.16 25.51
N GLU A 236 -26.07 11.16 26.14
CA GLU A 236 -26.93 12.33 26.29
C GLU A 236 -26.30 13.49 27.10
N ASP A 237 -25.39 13.18 28.03
CA ASP A 237 -24.70 14.19 28.84
C ASP A 237 -23.66 14.97 28.01
N PHE A 238 -23.32 14.50 26.81
CA PHE A 238 -22.49 15.25 25.85
C PHE A 238 -23.31 16.26 25.00
N LEU A 239 -24.59 16.47 25.34
CA LEU A 239 -25.43 17.55 24.80
C LEU A 239 -25.46 17.56 23.26
N ARG A 240 -24.93 18.64 22.63
CA ARG A 240 -24.89 18.79 21.17
C ARG A 240 -24.03 17.75 20.44
N TYR A 241 -23.23 16.98 21.17
CA TYR A 241 -22.39 15.90 20.65
C TYR A 241 -23.02 14.53 20.85
N ARG A 242 -24.19 14.43 21.48
CA ARG A 242 -24.94 13.18 21.64
C ARG A 242 -25.02 12.42 20.31
N GLY A 243 -24.67 11.15 20.34
CA GLY A 243 -24.71 10.23 19.20
C GLY A 243 -23.51 10.33 18.27
N GLU A 244 -22.53 11.18 18.59
CA GLU A 244 -21.30 11.25 17.82
C GLU A 244 -20.48 9.98 18.03
N VAL A 245 -20.15 9.29 16.93
CA VAL A 245 -19.35 8.07 16.92
C VAL A 245 -17.91 8.44 16.62
N GLU A 246 -17.02 7.89 17.42
CA GLU A 246 -15.58 8.14 17.35
C GLU A 246 -14.80 6.83 17.38
N VAL A 247 -13.65 6.78 16.70
CA VAL A 247 -12.67 5.71 16.87
C VAL A 247 -11.42 6.29 17.52
N CYS A 248 -11.04 5.76 18.67
CA CYS A 248 -9.89 6.24 19.42
C CYS A 248 -8.59 5.94 18.66
N ARG A 249 -7.74 6.95 18.43
CA ARG A 249 -6.41 6.81 17.82
C ARG A 249 -5.34 6.42 18.84
N ARG A 250 -5.60 6.67 20.12
CA ARG A 250 -4.71 6.40 21.25
C ARG A 250 -5.54 6.11 22.51
N ALA A 251 -4.88 5.68 23.58
CA ALA A 251 -5.55 5.52 24.86
C ALA A 251 -6.06 6.88 25.38
N LEU A 252 -7.33 6.93 25.78
CA LEU A 252 -8.01 8.08 26.36
C LEU A 252 -8.57 7.69 27.74
N PRO A 253 -8.59 8.64 28.69
CA PRO A 253 -9.19 8.37 29.99
C PRO A 253 -10.69 8.09 29.84
N ARG A 254 -11.23 7.40 30.83
CA ARG A 254 -12.67 7.25 31.03
C ARG A 254 -13.34 8.63 31.06
N ASP A 255 -14.41 8.80 30.30
CA ASP A 255 -15.25 9.99 30.31
C ASP A 255 -16.70 9.55 30.55
N PRO A 256 -17.39 10.02 31.62
CA PRO A 256 -18.76 9.63 31.90
C PRO A 256 -19.77 9.93 30.79
N ARG A 257 -19.38 10.74 29.81
CA ARG A 257 -20.22 11.19 28.70
C ARG A 257 -20.03 10.36 27.41
N VAL A 258 -19.15 9.35 27.42
CA VAL A 258 -18.73 8.55 26.25
C VAL A 258 -18.67 7.07 26.60
#